data_AF-A0A1J5G4R8-F1
#
_entry.id   AF-A0A1J5G4R8-F1
#
_cell.length_a   1.000
_cell.length_b   1.000
_cell.length_c   1.000
_cell.angle_alpha   90.00
_cell.angle_beta   90.00
_cell.angle_gamma   90.00
#
_symmetry.space_group_name_H-M   'P 1'
#
loop_
_entity.id
_entity.type
_entity.pdbx_description
1 polymer ?
#
loop_
_entity_poly.entity_id
_entity_poly.type
_entity_poly.pdbx_seq_one_letter_code
_entity_poly.pdbx_strand_id
1 'polypeptide(L)'
;EKTHKYTLVNEPDFEFTSCTTFISLFFPPFDKIGVANKLTSTNSNYFKMSPQDLVNSWNESTKEGTEVHHQIDEFLKHKTLPQNDKANIAVSWLINSNFLGEKIFSEIMIYSKEIKIAGTVDLLVYDPSNDSYNIYDWKTSKKIERTAFKNRRGITHATEAIHDCNFYHYSLQLSLYRYILENFYDVKISKSTLLHINSSDVIPYECEYLESTIEEMLLENISLLKVNYEEAITKDFLDY
;
A
#
# COMPACT_ATOMS: atom_id res chain seq x y z
N GLU A 1 -14.59 2.75 2.82
CA GLU A 1 -13.31 3.09 2.16
C GLU A 1 -13.30 4.58 1.87
N LYS A 2 -12.27 5.32 2.30
CA LYS A 2 -11.95 6.56 1.61
C LYS A 2 -11.17 6.12 0.38
N THR A 3 -11.82 6.07 -0.77
CA THR A 3 -11.10 6.00 -2.05
C THR A 3 -10.20 7.22 -2.10
N HIS A 4 -8.88 7.05 -2.11
CA HIS A 4 -7.93 8.13 -2.34
C HIS A 4 -8.22 8.69 -3.74
N LYS A 5 -9.01 9.77 -3.82
CA LYS A 5 -9.34 10.42 -5.07
C LYS A 5 -8.26 11.45 -5.37
N TYR A 6 -7.53 11.23 -6.44
CA TYR A 6 -6.55 12.18 -6.97
C TYR A 6 -7.23 13.01 -8.07
N THR A 7 -7.02 14.33 -8.04
CA THR A 7 -7.67 15.28 -8.96
C THR A 7 -6.66 16.32 -9.44
N LEU A 8 -6.63 16.59 -10.74
CA LEU A 8 -5.83 17.70 -11.28
C LEU A 8 -6.58 19.01 -11.06
N VAL A 9 -5.87 20.04 -10.60
CA VAL A 9 -6.45 21.39 -10.39
C VAL A 9 -7.01 21.96 -11.70
N ASN A 10 -6.31 21.73 -12.82
CA ASN A 10 -6.67 22.29 -14.13
C ASN A 10 -7.59 21.37 -14.95
N GLU A 11 -7.70 20.09 -14.58
CA GLU A 11 -8.48 19.07 -15.28
C GLU A 11 -9.20 18.17 -14.25
N PRO A 12 -10.18 18.71 -13.52
CA PRO A 12 -10.82 18.01 -12.40
C PRO A 12 -11.59 16.75 -12.83
N ASP A 13 -11.96 16.65 -14.10
CA ASP A 13 -12.65 15.50 -14.70
C ASP A 13 -11.68 14.38 -15.14
N PHE A 14 -10.36 14.60 -15.05
CA PHE A 14 -9.40 13.56 -15.34
C PHE A 14 -9.40 12.51 -14.21
N GLU A 15 -9.73 11.27 -14.56
CA GLU A 15 -9.79 10.18 -13.60
C GLU A 15 -8.47 9.41 -13.53
N PHE A 16 -7.87 9.39 -12.33
CA PHE A 16 -6.76 8.50 -12.02
C PHE A 16 -7.25 7.21 -11.38
N THR A 17 -6.55 6.12 -11.68
CA THR A 17 -6.57 4.92 -10.84
C THR A 17 -5.48 5.09 -9.77
N SER A 18 -5.80 4.90 -8.49
CA SER A 18 -4.74 4.93 -7.47
C SER A 18 -3.81 3.74 -7.65
N CYS A 19 -2.55 3.85 -7.23
CA CYS A 19 -1.59 2.73 -7.29
C CYS A 19 -2.12 1.50 -6.55
N THR A 20 -2.70 1.68 -5.36
CA THR A 20 -3.29 0.58 -4.59
C THR A 20 -4.46 -0.10 -5.30
N THR A 21 -5.34 0.67 -5.93
CA THR A 21 -6.45 0.13 -6.72
C THR A 21 -5.93 -0.56 -7.97
N PHE A 22 -4.93 0.01 -8.65
CA PHE A 22 -4.30 -0.62 -9.81
C PHE A 22 -3.74 -1.99 -9.42
N ILE A 23 -2.93 -2.10 -8.36
CA ILE A 23 -2.40 -3.38 -7.88
C ILE A 23 -3.52 -4.37 -7.53
N SER A 24 -4.59 -3.93 -6.85
CA SER A 24 -5.64 -4.86 -6.41
C SER A 24 -6.38 -5.55 -7.56
N LEU A 25 -6.42 -4.93 -8.75
CA LEU A 25 -7.08 -5.52 -9.93
C LEU A 25 -6.42 -6.82 -10.42
N PHE A 26 -5.19 -7.09 -10.00
CA PHE A 26 -4.40 -8.25 -10.44
C PHE A 26 -4.44 -9.41 -9.46
N PHE A 27 -5.25 -9.31 -8.40
CA PHE A 27 -5.43 -10.31 -7.37
C PHE A 27 -6.92 -10.62 -7.16
N PRO A 28 -7.26 -11.75 -6.54
CA PRO A 28 -8.65 -12.03 -6.20
C PRO A 28 -9.23 -10.90 -5.33
N PRO A 29 -10.45 -10.43 -5.62
CA PRO A 29 -11.05 -9.34 -4.86
C PRO A 29 -11.20 -9.72 -3.39
N PHE A 30 -11.02 -8.73 -2.52
CA PHE A 30 -11.24 -8.92 -1.10
C PHE A 30 -12.71 -8.68 -0.75
N ASP A 31 -13.53 -9.73 -0.82
CA ASP A 31 -14.89 -9.70 -0.28
C ASP A 31 -14.84 -9.62 1.26
N LYS A 32 -14.86 -8.39 1.76
CA LYS A 32 -14.77 -8.10 3.18
C LYS A 32 -15.90 -8.78 3.98
N ILE A 33 -17.11 -8.86 3.42
CA ILE A 33 -18.28 -9.40 4.12
C ILE A 33 -18.22 -10.93 4.12
N GLY A 34 -18.03 -11.56 2.96
CA GLY A 34 -17.92 -13.02 2.86
C GLY A 34 -16.73 -13.57 3.64
N VAL A 35 -15.58 -12.88 3.63
CA VAL A 35 -14.42 -13.28 4.44
C VAL A 35 -14.72 -13.15 5.93
N ALA A 36 -15.41 -12.09 6.37
CA ALA A 36 -15.79 -11.95 7.77
C ALA A 36 -16.75 -13.07 8.21
N ASN A 37 -17.81 -13.34 7.44
CA ASN A 37 -18.76 -14.42 7.68
C ASN A 37 -18.06 -15.79 7.80
N LYS A 38 -17.13 -16.06 6.89
CA LYS A 38 -16.34 -17.30 6.89
C LYS A 38 -15.42 -17.39 8.11
N LEU A 39 -14.71 -16.33 8.46
CA LEU A 39 -13.77 -16.37 9.58
C LEU A 39 -14.48 -16.54 10.92
N THR A 40 -15.58 -15.82 11.16
CA THR A 40 -16.34 -15.93 12.40
C THR A 40 -17.05 -17.28 12.55
N SER A 41 -17.26 -18.01 11.44
CA SER A 41 -17.90 -19.35 11.45
C SER A 41 -16.92 -20.53 11.38
N THR A 42 -15.62 -20.29 11.11
CA THR A 42 -14.66 -21.39 10.90
C THR A 42 -13.38 -21.28 11.73
N ASN A 43 -13.05 -20.11 12.26
CA ASN A 43 -11.78 -19.87 12.93
C ASN A 43 -11.98 -19.57 14.42
N SER A 44 -11.31 -20.36 15.27
CA SER A 44 -11.41 -20.27 16.72
C SER A 44 -11.09 -18.91 17.32
N ASN A 45 -10.23 -18.15 16.65
CA ASN A 45 -9.84 -16.82 17.11
C ASN A 45 -10.97 -15.78 16.95
N TYR A 46 -11.98 -16.07 16.11
CA TYR A 46 -13.05 -15.14 15.77
C TYR A 46 -14.46 -15.65 16.11
N PHE A 47 -14.62 -16.86 16.65
CA PHE A 47 -15.95 -17.43 16.99
C PHE A 47 -16.80 -16.59 17.94
N LYS A 48 -16.18 -15.72 18.74
CA LYS A 48 -16.88 -14.83 19.68
C LYS A 48 -17.25 -13.47 19.10
N MET A 49 -16.90 -13.21 17.84
CA MET A 49 -17.18 -11.96 17.14
C MET A 49 -18.30 -12.18 16.13
N SER A 50 -19.18 -11.20 15.96
CA SER A 50 -20.05 -11.18 14.78
C SER A 50 -19.24 -10.78 13.54
N PRO A 51 -19.70 -11.13 12.32
CA PRO A 51 -19.09 -10.65 11.09
C PRO A 51 -18.95 -9.11 11.07
N GLN A 52 -19.96 -8.41 11.59
CA GLN A 52 -19.95 -6.94 11.69
C GLN A 52 -18.87 -6.43 12.65
N ASP A 53 -18.68 -7.07 13.80
CA ASP A 53 -17.61 -6.70 14.74
C ASP A 53 -16.23 -6.87 14.11
N LEU A 54 -16.03 -7.95 13.36
CA LEU A 54 -14.78 -8.19 12.66
C LEU A 54 -14.53 -7.13 11.57
N VAL A 55 -15.56 -6.81 10.76
CA VAL A 55 -15.50 -5.72 9.76
C VAL A 55 -15.20 -4.37 10.40
N ASN A 56 -15.80 -4.08 11.56
CA ASN A 56 -15.55 -2.86 12.33
C ASN A 56 -14.11 -2.81 12.82
N SER A 57 -13.57 -3.91 13.36
CA SER A 57 -12.17 -3.98 13.80
C SER A 57 -11.17 -3.72 12.66
N TRP A 58 -11.48 -4.17 11.44
CA TRP A 58 -10.69 -3.87 10.25
C TRP A 58 -10.79 -2.40 9.86
N ASN A 59 -11.98 -1.80 9.92
CA ASN A 59 -12.17 -0.36 9.68
C ASN A 59 -11.40 0.49 10.69
N GLU A 60 -11.41 0.11 11.96
CA GLU A 60 -10.63 0.78 13.01
C GLU A 60 -9.13 0.67 12.76
N SER A 61 -8.65 -0.51 12.36
CA SER A 61 -7.24 -0.70 11.98
C SER A 61 -6.82 0.21 10.82
N THR A 62 -7.68 0.38 9.80
CA THR A 62 -7.44 1.31 8.68
C THR A 62 -7.41 2.77 9.15
N LYS A 63 -8.32 3.17 10.04
CA LYS A 63 -8.34 4.52 10.62
C LYS A 63 -7.08 4.80 11.45
N GLU A 64 -6.66 3.85 12.28
CA GLU A 64 -5.42 3.95 13.06
C GLU A 64 -4.21 4.11 12.12
N GLY A 65 -4.12 3.31 11.05
CA GLY A 65 -3.04 3.44 10.06
C GLY A 65 -3.01 4.83 9.42
N THR A 66 -4.17 5.38 9.06
CA THR A 66 -4.29 6.74 8.49
C THR A 66 -3.82 7.80 9.49
N GLU A 67 -4.20 7.67 10.76
CA GLU A 67 -3.79 8.58 11.82
C GLU A 67 -2.27 8.52 12.07
N VAL A 68 -1.69 7.31 12.06
CA VAL A 68 -0.24 7.12 12.23
C VAL A 68 0.54 7.83 11.12
N HIS A 69 0.15 7.63 9.86
CA HIS A 69 0.76 8.28 8.71
C HIS A 69 0.70 9.81 8.82
N HIS A 70 -0.50 10.34 9.10
CA HIS A 70 -0.72 11.76 9.29
C HIS A 70 0.17 12.35 10.39
N GLN A 71 0.26 11.70 11.56
CA GLN A 71 1.11 12.20 12.64
C GLN A 71 2.61 12.13 12.34
N ILE A 72 3.07 11.13 11.57
CA ILE A 72 4.46 11.07 11.11
C ILE A 72 4.75 12.22 10.14
N ASP A 73 3.83 12.50 9.21
CA ASP A 73 3.94 13.60 8.25
C ASP A 73 3.96 14.97 8.95
N GLU A 74 3.05 15.20 9.90
CA GLU A 74 3.01 16.40 10.74
C GLU A 74 4.30 16.58 11.54
N PHE A 75 4.88 15.49 12.07
CA PHE A 75 6.19 15.56 12.71
C PHE A 75 7.28 15.95 11.72
N LEU A 76 7.33 15.35 10.53
CA LEU A 76 8.38 15.64 9.55
C LEU A 76 8.31 17.09 9.05
N LYS A 77 7.11 17.58 8.71
CA LYS A 77 6.85 18.92 8.14
C LYS A 77 6.84 20.04 9.19
N HIS A 78 6.28 19.79 10.37
CA HIS A 78 5.97 20.83 11.35
C HIS A 78 6.58 20.58 12.74
N LYS A 79 7.28 19.45 12.94
CA LYS A 79 7.85 19.03 14.23
C LYS A 79 6.79 18.86 15.33
N THR A 80 5.53 18.65 14.93
CA THR A 80 4.43 18.31 15.83
C THR A 80 4.67 16.93 16.42
N LEU A 81 4.73 16.82 17.75
CA LEU A 81 4.94 15.53 18.40
C LEU A 81 3.70 14.63 18.26
N PRO A 82 3.86 13.35 17.88
CA PRO A 82 2.75 12.42 17.77
C PRO A 82 2.14 12.08 19.13
N GLN A 83 0.84 11.78 19.12
CA GLN A 83 0.10 11.27 20.28
C GLN A 83 -0.15 9.76 20.20
N ASN A 84 -0.17 9.19 19.00
CA ASN A 84 -0.35 7.77 18.79
C ASN A 84 0.95 7.01 19.12
N ASP A 85 0.86 5.88 19.82
CA ASP A 85 2.03 5.09 20.24
C ASP A 85 2.87 4.59 19.06
N LYS A 86 2.23 4.11 17.98
CA LYS A 86 2.94 3.66 16.77
C LYS A 86 3.62 4.82 16.05
N ALA A 87 2.97 5.99 16.00
CA ALA A 87 3.59 7.18 15.43
C ALA A 87 4.79 7.64 16.27
N ASN A 88 4.71 7.56 17.61
CA ASN A 88 5.84 7.81 18.51
C ASN A 88 7.01 6.84 18.26
N ILE A 89 6.73 5.56 18.06
CA ILE A 89 7.74 4.56 17.70
C ILE A 89 8.41 4.92 16.37
N ALA A 90 7.63 5.25 15.33
CA ALA A 90 8.15 5.62 14.02
C ALA A 90 9.00 6.89 14.06
N VAL A 91 8.56 7.93 14.77
CA VAL A 91 9.31 9.17 14.96
C VAL A 91 10.62 8.92 15.72
N SER A 92 10.57 8.11 16.79
CA SER A 92 11.78 7.74 17.54
C SER A 92 12.79 6.99 16.66
N TRP A 93 12.30 6.09 15.82
CA TRP A 93 13.13 5.38 14.85
C TRP A 93 13.76 6.33 13.83
N LEU A 94 13.00 7.27 13.25
CA LEU A 94 13.51 8.29 12.33
C LEU A 94 14.65 9.13 12.94
N ILE A 95 14.50 9.52 14.21
CA ILE A 95 15.53 10.27 14.95
C ILE A 95 16.78 9.41 15.15
N ASN A 96 16.61 8.17 15.63
CA ASN A 96 17.73 7.29 15.99
C ASN A 96 18.49 6.75 14.76
N SER A 97 17.82 6.61 13.62
CA SER A 97 18.41 6.19 12.36
C SER A 97 19.08 7.33 11.58
N ASN A 98 19.16 8.54 12.16
CA ASN A 98 19.79 9.72 11.58
C ASN A 98 19.19 10.20 10.23
N PHE A 99 17.95 9.79 9.91
CA PHE A 99 17.23 10.25 8.72
C PHE A 99 17.04 11.76 8.72
N LEU A 100 16.88 12.39 9.88
CA LEU A 100 16.58 13.82 9.99
C LEU A 100 17.71 14.75 9.50
N GLY A 101 18.92 14.23 9.28
CA GLY A 101 19.99 14.95 8.60
C GLY A 101 19.90 14.93 7.07
N GLU A 102 19.03 14.08 6.51
CA GLU A 102 18.86 13.87 5.09
C GLU A 102 17.71 14.70 4.53
N LYS A 103 17.69 14.89 3.21
CA LYS A 103 16.58 15.56 2.52
C LYS A 103 15.43 14.56 2.38
N ILE A 104 14.46 14.67 3.29
CA ILE A 104 13.25 13.84 3.32
C ILE A 104 12.08 14.60 2.71
N PHE A 105 11.32 13.91 1.87
CA PHE A 105 10.00 14.33 1.42
C PHE A 105 8.96 13.34 1.94
N SER A 106 7.92 13.83 2.61
CA SER A 106 6.84 13.01 3.17
C SER A 106 5.49 13.28 2.52
N GLU A 107 4.69 12.22 2.35
CA GLU A 107 3.35 12.26 1.76
C GLU A 107 3.32 12.95 0.40
N ILE A 108 4.29 12.64 -0.48
CA ILE A 108 4.38 13.26 -1.81
C ILE A 108 3.49 12.53 -2.80
N MET A 109 2.70 13.30 -3.54
CA MET A 109 1.88 12.76 -4.63
C MET A 109 2.70 12.64 -5.91
N ILE A 110 2.62 11.47 -6.53
CA ILE A 110 3.19 11.18 -7.85
C ILE A 110 2.08 10.72 -8.78
N TYR A 111 2.19 11.02 -10.06
CA TYR A 111 1.22 10.59 -11.06
C TYR A 111 1.82 10.55 -12.45
N SER A 112 1.14 9.85 -13.35
CA SER A 112 1.37 9.96 -14.78
C SER A 112 0.04 9.99 -15.52
N LYS A 113 -0.17 11.02 -16.34
CA LYS A 113 -1.35 11.12 -17.21
C LYS A 113 -1.32 10.09 -18.33
N GLU A 114 -0.13 9.61 -18.70
CA GLU A 114 0.05 8.64 -19.79
C GLU A 114 -0.52 7.29 -19.41
N ILE A 115 -0.15 6.78 -18.23
CA ILE A 115 -0.67 5.51 -17.69
C ILE A 115 -1.92 5.70 -16.81
N LYS A 116 -2.36 6.95 -16.59
CA LYS A 116 -3.53 7.34 -15.78
C LYS A 116 -3.51 6.80 -14.35
N ILE A 117 -2.32 6.76 -13.74
CA ILE A 117 -2.11 6.26 -12.38
C ILE A 117 -1.57 7.38 -11.49
N ALA A 118 -2.04 7.42 -10.24
CA ALA A 118 -1.54 8.33 -9.20
C ALA A 118 -1.34 7.59 -7.88
N GLY A 119 -0.45 8.10 -7.03
CA GLY A 119 -0.15 7.51 -5.73
C GLY A 119 0.44 8.53 -4.78
N THR A 120 0.53 8.16 -3.51
CA THR A 120 1.20 8.96 -2.48
C THR A 120 2.33 8.13 -1.90
N VAL A 121 3.56 8.63 -2.01
CA VAL A 121 4.75 8.02 -1.41
C VAL A 121 4.89 8.54 0.00
N ASP A 122 4.89 7.64 0.99
CA ASP A 122 4.97 8.01 2.40
C ASP A 122 6.28 8.76 2.69
N LEU A 123 7.42 8.20 2.27
CA LEU A 123 8.74 8.81 2.40
C LEU A 123 9.61 8.59 1.16
N LEU A 124 10.17 9.69 0.67
CA LEU A 124 11.23 9.70 -0.33
C LEU A 124 12.44 10.42 0.26
N VAL A 125 13.56 9.71 0.38
CA VAL A 125 14.74 10.19 1.10
C VAL A 125 15.94 10.23 0.18
N TYR A 126 16.59 11.39 0.07
CA TYR A 126 17.75 11.58 -0.79
C TYR A 126 19.01 10.96 -0.17
N ASP A 127 19.69 10.13 -0.96
CA ASP A 127 21.00 9.57 -0.64
C ASP A 127 22.09 10.29 -1.45
N PRO A 128 22.89 11.16 -0.82
CA PRO A 128 23.94 11.91 -1.52
C PRO A 128 25.11 11.03 -1.96
N SER A 129 25.24 9.79 -1.48
CA SER A 129 26.37 8.93 -1.82
C SER A 129 26.34 8.42 -3.26
N ASN A 130 25.15 8.35 -3.86
CA ASN A 130 24.91 7.77 -5.18
C ASN A 130 24.00 8.64 -6.08
N ASP A 131 23.70 9.87 -5.62
CA ASP A 131 22.79 10.83 -6.27
C ASP A 131 21.46 10.15 -6.65
N SER A 132 20.79 9.58 -5.64
CA SER A 132 19.54 8.86 -5.82
C SER A 132 18.62 9.02 -4.61
N TYR A 133 17.44 8.42 -4.69
CA TYR A 133 16.50 8.41 -3.58
C TYR A 133 16.18 6.97 -3.14
N ASN A 134 15.79 6.85 -1.88
CA ASN A 134 15.24 5.64 -1.30
C ASN A 134 13.76 5.87 -0.97
N ILE A 135 12.93 4.89 -1.31
CA ILE A 135 11.50 4.89 -0.99
C ILE A 135 11.28 4.10 0.30
N TYR A 136 10.56 4.69 1.25
CA TYR A 136 10.09 3.98 2.43
C TYR A 136 8.57 4.11 2.55
N ASP A 137 7.92 3.03 2.96
CA ASP A 137 6.47 2.99 3.16
C ASP A 137 6.16 2.38 4.54
N TRP A 138 5.34 3.08 5.32
CA TRP A 138 5.00 2.74 6.70
C TRP A 138 3.84 1.74 6.75
N LYS A 139 4.07 0.58 7.36
CA LYS A 139 3.02 -0.42 7.58
C LYS A 139 2.71 -0.60 9.05
N THR A 140 1.43 -0.44 9.43
CA THR A 140 0.92 -0.65 10.79
C THR A 140 0.17 -1.98 10.96
N SER A 141 0.16 -2.81 9.91
CA SER A 141 -0.48 -4.12 9.89
C SER A 141 0.07 -5.03 10.99
N LYS A 142 -0.74 -5.96 11.49
CA LYS A 142 -0.31 -6.88 12.58
C LYS A 142 0.91 -7.72 12.19
N LYS A 143 1.04 -8.11 10.92
CA LYS A 143 2.14 -8.91 10.38
C LYS A 143 2.39 -8.56 8.92
N ILE A 144 3.62 -8.80 8.46
CA ILE A 144 3.99 -8.83 7.05
C ILE A 144 4.10 -10.31 6.63
N GLU A 145 3.05 -10.80 5.98
CA GLU A 145 2.96 -12.18 5.49
C GLU A 145 3.67 -12.27 4.13
N ARG A 146 4.66 -13.15 4.02
CA ARG A 146 5.43 -13.40 2.79
C ARG A 146 4.92 -14.59 1.98
N THR A 147 3.92 -15.29 2.49
CA THR A 147 3.30 -16.44 1.83
C THR A 147 1.79 -16.30 1.84
N ALA A 148 1.16 -16.62 0.73
CA ALA A 148 -0.29 -16.54 0.61
C ALA A 148 -0.99 -17.69 1.36
N PHE A 149 -2.15 -17.38 1.95
CA PHE A 149 -3.04 -18.40 2.47
C PHE A 149 -3.45 -19.36 1.35
N LYS A 150 -3.35 -20.68 1.59
CA LYS A 150 -3.63 -21.72 0.59
C LYS A 150 -2.89 -21.55 -0.74
N ASN A 151 -1.71 -20.92 -0.72
CA ASN A 151 -0.89 -20.66 -1.92
C ASN A 151 -1.67 -19.89 -3.02
N ARG A 152 -2.61 -19.01 -2.64
CA ARG A 152 -3.27 -18.11 -3.60
C ARG A 152 -2.24 -17.23 -4.33
N ARG A 153 -2.56 -16.88 -5.58
CA ARG A 153 -1.71 -16.11 -6.49
C ARG A 153 -2.52 -15.01 -7.18
N GLY A 154 -1.84 -14.16 -7.96
CA GLY A 154 -2.50 -13.24 -8.87
C GLY A 154 -3.35 -13.93 -9.94
N ILE A 155 -4.27 -13.18 -10.54
CA ILE A 155 -5.31 -13.69 -11.46
C ILE A 155 -5.01 -13.43 -12.94
N THR A 156 -3.87 -12.83 -13.24
CA THR A 156 -3.42 -12.48 -14.60
C THR A 156 -2.07 -13.13 -14.88
N HIS A 157 -1.65 -13.18 -16.15
CA HIS A 157 -0.33 -13.69 -16.50
C HIS A 157 0.79 -12.92 -15.80
N ALA A 158 0.66 -11.60 -15.70
CA ALA A 158 1.64 -10.75 -15.03
C ALA A 158 1.86 -11.13 -13.55
N THR A 159 0.83 -11.64 -12.87
CA THR A 159 0.85 -11.86 -11.41
C THR A 159 0.61 -13.31 -10.98
N GLU A 160 0.46 -14.26 -11.89
CA GLU A 160 0.17 -15.67 -11.57
C GLU A 160 1.30 -16.36 -10.78
N ALA A 161 2.53 -15.88 -10.93
CA ALA A 161 3.68 -16.33 -10.15
C ALA A 161 3.79 -15.65 -8.77
N ILE A 162 3.02 -14.58 -8.51
CA ILE A 162 3.15 -13.76 -7.30
C ILE A 162 2.15 -14.21 -6.24
N HIS A 163 2.62 -14.38 -5.00
CA HIS A 163 1.75 -14.71 -3.88
C HIS A 163 0.78 -13.55 -3.57
N ASP A 164 -0.49 -13.91 -3.41
CA ASP A 164 -1.54 -13.01 -2.90
C ASP A 164 -1.40 -12.89 -1.37
N CYS A 165 -0.45 -12.04 -0.95
CA CYS A 165 -0.21 -11.67 0.43
C CYS A 165 0.29 -10.23 0.54
N ASN A 166 0.19 -9.66 1.75
CA ASN A 166 0.41 -8.22 1.91
C ASN A 166 1.85 -7.78 1.57
N PHE A 167 2.88 -8.61 1.81
CA PHE A 167 4.25 -8.28 1.41
C PHE A 167 4.33 -7.97 -0.09
N TYR A 168 3.84 -8.87 -0.95
CA TYR A 168 3.93 -8.67 -2.40
C TYR A 168 3.01 -7.55 -2.90
N HIS A 169 1.83 -7.35 -2.31
CA HIS A 169 0.98 -6.22 -2.68
C HIS A 169 1.71 -4.89 -2.40
N TYR A 170 2.39 -4.80 -1.26
CA TYR A 170 3.19 -3.62 -0.91
C TYR A 170 4.46 -3.49 -1.76
N SER A 171 5.15 -4.60 -2.06
CA SER A 171 6.33 -4.59 -2.94
C SER A 171 5.99 -4.14 -4.36
N LEU A 172 4.83 -4.57 -4.90
CA LEU A 172 4.33 -4.11 -6.19
C LEU A 172 3.95 -2.63 -6.15
N GLN A 173 3.32 -2.17 -5.07
CA GLN A 173 3.03 -0.74 -4.88
C GLN A 173 4.32 0.09 -4.89
N LEU A 174 5.36 -0.32 -4.14
CA LEU A 174 6.66 0.33 -4.14
C LEU A 174 7.35 0.29 -5.51
N SER A 175 7.25 -0.84 -6.22
CA SER A 175 7.78 -0.98 -7.58
C SER A 175 7.08 -0.06 -8.57
N LEU A 176 5.76 0.11 -8.44
CA LEU A 176 4.99 1.05 -9.27
C LEU A 176 5.35 2.50 -8.97
N TYR A 177 5.55 2.86 -7.69
CA TYR A 177 6.04 4.19 -7.32
C TYR A 177 7.40 4.48 -7.93
N ARG A 178 8.32 3.51 -7.82
CA ARG A 178 9.64 3.58 -8.44
C ARG A 178 9.55 3.74 -9.96
N TYR A 179 8.76 2.89 -10.63
CA TYR A 179 8.55 2.98 -12.07
C TYR A 179 8.08 4.37 -12.49
N ILE A 180 7.11 4.95 -11.76
CA ILE A 180 6.60 6.29 -12.06
C ILE A 180 7.69 7.35 -11.90
N LEU A 181 8.43 7.31 -10.78
CA LEU A 181 9.50 8.26 -10.46
C LEU A 181 10.65 8.21 -11.48
N GLU A 182 11.10 7.01 -11.84
CA GLU A 182 12.22 6.83 -12.78
C GLU A 182 11.80 7.21 -14.22
N ASN A 183 10.60 6.84 -14.67
CA ASN A 183 10.19 7.03 -16.07
C ASN A 183 9.54 8.40 -16.37
N PHE A 184 8.87 9.03 -15.40
CA PHE A 184 8.13 10.27 -15.64
C PHE A 184 8.67 11.49 -14.88
N TYR A 185 9.60 11.30 -13.93
CA TYR A 185 10.17 12.38 -13.13
C TYR A 185 11.69 12.49 -13.20
N ASP A 186 12.39 11.56 -13.88
CA ASP A 186 13.86 11.48 -13.91
C ASP A 186 14.47 11.39 -12.50
N VAL A 187 13.77 10.69 -11.59
CA VAL A 187 14.19 10.48 -10.20
C VAL A 187 14.69 9.05 -10.04
N LYS A 188 16.00 8.89 -9.92
CA LYS A 188 16.66 7.59 -9.72
C LYS A 188 16.36 7.02 -8.32
N ILE A 189 15.94 5.75 -8.25
CA ILE A 189 15.66 5.07 -6.99
C ILE A 189 16.68 3.95 -6.75
N SER A 190 17.33 3.96 -5.58
CA SER A 190 18.27 2.91 -5.20
C SER A 190 17.64 1.79 -4.40
N LYS A 191 16.76 2.11 -3.45
CA LYS A 191 16.12 1.11 -2.57
C LYS A 191 14.65 1.40 -2.35
N SER A 192 13.91 0.33 -2.10
CA SER A 192 12.50 0.38 -1.71
C SER A 192 12.31 -0.50 -0.48
N THR A 193 11.79 0.07 0.61
CA THR A 193 11.73 -0.61 1.92
C THR A 193 10.38 -0.41 2.58
N LEU A 194 9.80 -1.49 3.09
CA LEU A 194 8.66 -1.41 4.00
C LEU A 194 9.17 -1.21 5.42
N LEU A 195 8.64 -0.22 6.12
CA LEU A 195 8.91 0.05 7.53
C LEU A 195 7.71 -0.44 8.36
N HIS A 196 7.82 -1.68 8.86
CA HIS A 196 6.75 -2.28 9.65
C HIS A 196 6.83 -1.82 11.11
N ILE A 197 5.86 -1.00 11.52
CA ILE A 197 5.73 -0.54 12.90
C ILE A 197 5.00 -1.62 13.70
N ASN A 198 5.74 -2.28 14.59
CA ASN A 198 5.16 -3.22 15.56
C ASN A 198 4.92 -2.52 16.92
N SER A 199 4.62 -3.28 17.97
CA SER A 199 4.32 -2.72 19.30
C SER A 199 5.51 -2.08 20.03
N SER A 200 6.73 -2.29 19.55
CA SER A 200 7.96 -1.86 20.24
C SER A 200 9.01 -1.23 19.32
N ASP A 201 9.00 -1.51 18.03
CA ASP A 201 10.05 -1.10 17.09
C ASP A 201 9.55 -1.03 15.64
N VAL A 202 10.39 -0.52 14.75
CA VAL A 202 10.20 -0.52 13.30
C VAL A 202 11.12 -1.57 12.67
N ILE A 203 10.53 -2.55 11.98
CA ILE A 203 11.27 -3.59 11.27
C ILE A 203 11.31 -3.25 9.77
N PRO A 204 12.50 -3.01 9.19
CA PRO A 204 12.64 -2.79 7.76
C PRO A 204 12.57 -4.10 6.96
N TYR A 205 11.85 -4.08 5.85
CA TYR A 205 11.81 -5.15 4.85
C TYR A 205 12.14 -4.58 3.48
N GLU A 206 13.35 -4.83 3.00
CA GLU A 206 13.75 -4.47 1.64
C GLU A 206 12.91 -5.23 0.61
N CYS A 207 12.46 -4.52 -0.41
CA CYS A 207 11.65 -5.05 -1.51
C CYS A 207 12.45 -4.96 -2.81
N GLU A 208 12.49 -6.08 -3.53
CA GLU A 208 13.05 -6.10 -4.88
C GLU A 208 12.19 -5.25 -5.83
N TYR A 209 12.84 -4.65 -6.82
CA TYR A 209 12.13 -3.93 -7.87
C TYR A 209 11.56 -4.93 -8.88
N LEU A 210 10.24 -5.10 -8.87
CA LEU A 210 9.51 -6.02 -9.74
C LEU A 210 9.20 -5.34 -11.09
N GLU A 211 10.21 -4.79 -11.75
CA GLU A 211 10.08 -3.95 -12.95
C GLU A 211 9.31 -4.65 -14.07
N SER A 212 9.77 -5.84 -14.48
CA SER A 212 9.13 -6.59 -15.57
C SER A 212 7.67 -6.92 -15.26
N THR A 213 7.35 -7.23 -14.00
CA THR A 213 5.97 -7.43 -13.57
C THR A 213 5.16 -6.14 -13.71
N ILE A 214 5.69 -4.99 -13.30
CA ILE A 214 4.99 -3.71 -13.46
C ILE A 214 4.76 -3.39 -14.93
N GLU A 215 5.77 -3.61 -15.79
CA GLU A 215 5.63 -3.42 -17.23
C GLU A 215 4.53 -4.32 -17.82
N GLU A 216 4.52 -5.61 -17.48
CA GLU A 216 3.47 -6.55 -17.91
C GLU A 216 2.09 -6.14 -17.40
N MET A 217 2.00 -5.69 -16.13
CA MET A 217 0.75 -5.19 -15.56
C MET A 217 0.24 -3.94 -16.30
N LEU A 218 1.12 -3.05 -16.74
CA LEU A 218 0.74 -1.83 -17.47
C LEU A 218 0.27 -2.12 -18.91
N LEU A 219 0.58 -3.29 -19.47
CA LEU A 219 0.08 -3.73 -20.78
C LEU A 219 -1.35 -4.30 -20.73
N GLU A 220 -1.85 -4.63 -19.53
CA GLU A 220 -3.18 -5.23 -19.36
C GLU A 220 -4.34 -4.26 -19.61
N ASN A 221 -5.50 -4.80 -19.99
CA ASN A 221 -6.70 -4.01 -20.19
C ASN A 221 -7.37 -3.65 -18.85
N ILE A 222 -6.95 -2.52 -18.26
CA ILE A 222 -7.43 -2.04 -16.96
C ILE A 222 -8.95 -1.85 -16.90
N SER A 223 -9.58 -1.41 -17.99
CA SER A 223 -11.04 -1.26 -18.03
C SER A 223 -11.75 -2.61 -17.90
N LEU A 224 -11.25 -3.65 -18.57
CA LEU A 224 -11.80 -5.00 -18.45
C LEU A 224 -11.54 -5.59 -17.05
N LEU A 225 -10.35 -5.38 -16.49
CA LEU A 225 -10.02 -5.86 -15.15
C LEU A 225 -10.95 -5.24 -14.08
N LYS A 226 -11.28 -3.94 -14.20
CA LYS A 226 -12.23 -3.28 -13.30
C LYS A 226 -13.61 -3.93 -13.34
N VAL A 227 -14.14 -4.18 -14.54
CA VAL A 227 -15.44 -4.87 -14.71
C VAL A 227 -15.40 -6.26 -14.08
N ASN A 228 -14.36 -7.06 -14.36
CA ASN A 228 -14.21 -8.40 -13.80
C ASN A 228 -14.11 -8.38 -12.27
N TYR A 229 -13.41 -7.40 -11.71
CA TYR A 229 -13.25 -7.22 -10.27
C TYR A 229 -14.59 -6.94 -9.59
N GLU A 230 -15.41 -6.05 -10.16
CA GLU A 230 -16.76 -5.72 -9.66
C GLU A 230 -17.72 -6.91 -9.77
N GLU A 231 -17.70 -7.62 -10.90
CA GLU A 231 -18.53 -8.82 -11.10
C GLU A 231 -18.19 -9.93 -10.10
N ALA A 232 -16.91 -10.14 -9.81
CA ALA A 232 -16.45 -11.16 -8.88
C ALA A 232 -16.92 -10.87 -7.44
N ILE A 233 -16.83 -9.61 -6.99
CA ILE A 233 -17.40 -9.19 -5.69
C ILE A 233 -18.90 -9.45 -5.62
N THR A 234 -19.62 -9.18 -6.72
CA THR A 234 -21.08 -9.28 -6.77
C THR A 234 -21.55 -10.74 -6.80
N LYS A 235 -20.84 -11.63 -7.51
CA LYS A 235 -21.15 -13.07 -7.54
C LYS A 235 -20.96 -13.72 -6.18
N ASP A 236 -19.86 -13.40 -5.49
CA ASP A 236 -19.62 -13.93 -4.15
C ASP A 236 -20.73 -13.52 -3.18
N PHE A 237 -21.35 -12.34 -3.34
CA PHE A 237 -22.47 -11.89 -2.50
C PHE A 237 -23.79 -12.66 -2.73
N LEU A 238 -24.01 -13.23 -3.92
CA LEU A 238 -25.26 -13.94 -4.27
C LEU A 238 -25.24 -15.43 -3.88
N ASP A 239 -24.05 -16.01 -3.68
CA ASP A 239 -23.88 -17.41 -3.29
C ASP A 239 -23.85 -17.62 -1.75
N TYR A 240 -24.15 -16.58 -0.97
CA TYR A 240 -24.33 -16.60 0.50
C TYR A 240 -25.79 -16.37 0.91
#